data_AF-A0A9D1K931-F1
#
_entry.id   AF-A0A9D1K931-F1
#
_cell.length_a   1.000
_cell.length_b   1.000
_cell.length_c   1.000
_cell.angle_alpha   90.00
_cell.angle_beta   90.00
_cell.angle_gamma   90.00
#
_symmetry.space_group_name_H-M   'P 1'
#
loop_
_entity.id
_entity.type
_entity.pdbx_description
1 polymer ?
#
loop_
_entity_poly.entity_id
_entity_poly.type
_entity_poly.pdbx_seq_one_letter_code
_entity_poly.pdbx_strand_id
1 'polypeptide(L)'
;MSDKLSVNALLKELKSGPFVTGCQMPMGYAPGLPLMSVRNGCLCISFPYLKYKMTGERDRTLVYPARFIITLLLPEGRPVEFRDLSLDPRFAEVNFEKPVGLFRHPAIQHLDKKGYDALRSELLGLYGRLADALLGGSPFSQEDEQRMSELFSLLLEPSLLPIYRALDADFCRKFLRRGE
;
A
#
# COMPACT_ATOMS: atom_id res chain seq x y z
N MET A 1 2.88 28.43 4.97
CA MET A 1 2.04 27.42 5.63
C MET A 1 2.09 26.19 4.74
N SER A 2 2.83 25.15 5.14
CA SER A 2 2.88 23.91 4.37
C SER A 2 1.53 23.22 4.56
N ASP A 3 0.79 22.99 3.48
CA ASP A 3 -0.35 22.09 3.54
C ASP A 3 0.14 20.76 4.10
N LYS A 4 -0.51 20.29 5.16
CA LYS A 4 -0.12 19.05 5.84
C LYS A 4 -0.29 17.90 4.86
N LEU A 5 0.79 17.20 4.55
CA LEU A 5 0.79 16.07 3.61
C LEU A 5 -0.28 15.05 4.02
N SER A 6 -1.25 14.83 3.13
CA SER A 6 -2.33 13.88 3.33
C SER A 6 -2.18 12.70 2.38
N VAL A 7 -1.65 11.58 2.89
CA VAL A 7 -1.53 10.34 2.11
C VAL A 7 -2.90 9.82 1.66
N ASN A 8 -3.96 10.10 2.44
CA ASN A 8 -5.34 9.86 2.05
C ASN A 8 -5.75 10.67 0.81
N ALA A 9 -5.30 11.93 0.68
CA ALA A 9 -5.58 12.77 -0.48
C ALA A 9 -4.82 12.24 -1.72
N LEU A 10 -3.52 11.93 -1.57
CA LEU A 10 -2.73 11.32 -2.64
C LEU A 10 -3.36 10.03 -3.18
N LEU A 11 -3.84 9.16 -2.29
CA LEU A 11 -4.52 7.93 -2.66
C LEU A 11 -5.81 8.18 -3.46
N LYS A 12 -6.54 9.27 -3.16
CA LYS A 12 -7.75 9.65 -3.92
C LYS A 12 -7.39 10.12 -5.33
N GLU A 13 -6.34 10.94 -5.47
CA GLU A 13 -5.85 11.38 -6.77
C GLU A 13 -5.38 10.20 -7.64
N LEU A 14 -4.74 9.21 -7.00
CA LEU A 14 -4.27 7.98 -7.63
C LEU A 14 -5.39 7.01 -8.08
N LYS A 15 -6.66 7.30 -7.84
CA LYS A 15 -7.77 6.46 -8.36
C LYS A 15 -8.21 6.83 -9.76
N SER A 16 -8.10 8.10 -10.14
CA SER A 16 -8.65 8.60 -11.40
C SER A 16 -7.88 9.81 -11.97
N GLY A 17 -6.69 10.09 -11.44
CA GLY A 17 -5.88 11.22 -11.87
C GLY A 17 -5.28 11.03 -13.27
N PRO A 18 -4.90 12.12 -13.96
CA PRO A 18 -4.39 12.09 -15.34
C PRO A 18 -3.19 11.15 -15.54
N PHE A 19 -2.31 11.05 -14.54
CA PHE A 19 -1.15 10.17 -14.58
C PHE A 19 -1.57 8.70 -14.67
N VAL A 20 -2.49 8.26 -13.82
CA VAL A 20 -2.97 6.86 -13.77
C VAL A 20 -3.69 6.49 -15.06
N THR A 21 -4.49 7.40 -15.60
CA THR A 21 -5.14 7.21 -16.92
C THR A 21 -4.12 7.15 -18.05
N GLY A 22 -3.01 7.89 -17.95
CA GLY A 22 -1.92 7.89 -18.92
C GLY A 22 -1.05 6.63 -18.90
N CYS A 23 -0.97 5.93 -17.76
CA CYS A 23 -0.18 4.70 -17.62
C CYS A 23 -0.76 3.46 -18.32
N GLN A 24 -1.95 3.57 -18.93
CA GLN A 24 -2.65 2.46 -19.60
C GLN A 24 -2.83 1.21 -18.72
N MET A 25 -2.86 1.39 -17.40
CA MET A 25 -3.11 0.30 -16.46
C MET A 25 -4.51 -0.30 -16.74
N PRO A 26 -4.64 -1.63 -16.89
CA PRO A 26 -5.94 -2.25 -17.13
C PRO A 26 -6.96 -1.92 -16.04
N MET A 27 -8.24 -1.92 -16.41
CA MET A 27 -9.33 -1.72 -15.46
C MET A 27 -9.35 -2.82 -14.39
N GLY A 28 -9.78 -2.45 -13.18
CA GLY A 28 -9.95 -3.38 -12.05
C GLY A 28 -8.77 -3.45 -11.09
N TYR A 29 -7.70 -2.69 -11.34
CA TYR A 29 -6.62 -2.48 -10.37
C TYR A 29 -6.95 -1.31 -9.44
N ALA A 30 -6.69 -1.51 -8.15
CA ALA A 30 -6.88 -0.51 -7.11
C ALA A 30 -5.62 -0.41 -6.23
N PRO A 31 -5.32 0.79 -5.70
CA PRO A 31 -4.14 0.97 -4.85
C PRO A 31 -4.31 0.24 -3.52
N GLY A 32 -3.33 -0.60 -3.20
CA GLY A 32 -3.16 -1.32 -1.94
C GLY A 32 -2.58 -0.44 -0.83
N LEU A 33 -2.04 -1.10 0.20
CA LEU A 33 -1.31 -0.40 1.27
C LEU A 33 0.01 0.14 0.73
N PRO A 34 0.36 1.42 0.99
CA PRO A 34 1.59 1.99 0.48
C PRO A 34 2.84 1.44 1.17
N LEU A 35 3.99 1.72 0.59
CA LEU A 35 5.33 1.48 1.13
C LEU A 35 6.11 2.80 1.10
N MET A 36 6.81 3.14 2.18
CA MET A 36 7.61 4.37 2.26
C MET A 36 9.09 4.04 2.21
N SER A 37 9.84 4.77 1.39
CA SER A 37 11.28 4.53 1.19
C SER A 37 12.01 5.84 0.91
N VAL A 38 13.30 5.90 1.24
CA VAL A 38 14.19 7.00 0.81
C VAL A 38 14.98 6.50 -0.39
N ARG A 39 14.83 7.15 -1.55
CA ARG A 39 15.54 6.81 -2.79
C ARG A 39 16.38 7.99 -3.24
N ASN A 40 17.70 7.82 -3.36
CA ASN A 40 18.63 8.89 -3.75
C ASN A 40 18.48 10.17 -2.91
N GLY A 41 18.26 10.03 -1.60
CA GLY A 41 18.04 11.16 -0.68
C GLY A 41 16.63 11.78 -0.72
N CYS A 42 15.75 11.31 -1.60
CA CYS A 42 14.38 11.79 -1.71
C CYS A 42 13.40 10.85 -0.99
N LEU A 43 12.45 11.42 -0.24
CA LEU A 43 11.38 10.64 0.37
C LEU A 43 10.33 10.28 -0.68
N CYS A 44 10.05 8.98 -0.80
CA CYS A 44 9.12 8.43 -1.77
C CYS A 44 8.06 7.55 -1.10
N ILE A 45 6.85 7.59 -1.63
CA ILE A 45 5.76 6.67 -1.28
C ILE A 45 5.34 5.88 -2.51
N SER A 46 5.33 4.55 -2.40
CA SER A 46 4.98 3.64 -3.48
C SER A 46 3.65 2.97 -3.18
N PHE A 47 2.74 2.96 -4.15
CA PHE A 47 1.43 2.31 -4.06
C PHE A 47 1.43 1.08 -4.97
N PRO A 48 1.46 -0.14 -4.40
CA PRO A 48 1.21 -1.35 -5.16
C PRO A 48 -0.25 -1.42 -5.58
N TYR A 49 -0.52 -1.71 -6.85
CA TYR A 49 -1.85 -1.84 -7.40
C TYR A 49 -2.24 -3.32 -7.51
N LEU A 50 -3.34 -3.65 -6.85
CA LEU A 50 -3.87 -4.99 -6.67
C LEU A 50 -5.17 -5.13 -7.45
N LYS A 51 -5.43 -6.33 -7.96
CA LYS A 51 -6.70 -6.69 -8.58
C LYS A 51 -7.51 -7.56 -7.62
N TYR A 52 -8.79 -7.26 -7.49
CA TYR A 52 -9.75 -8.04 -6.72
C TYR A 52 -10.87 -8.52 -7.65
N LYS A 53 -11.32 -9.77 -7.48
CA LYS A 53 -12.46 -10.31 -8.23
C LYS A 53 -13.49 -10.88 -7.26
N MET A 54 -14.65 -10.24 -7.21
CA MET A 54 -15.79 -10.73 -6.42
C MET A 54 -16.30 -12.05 -7.00
N THR A 55 -16.59 -13.00 -6.12
CA THR A 55 -17.15 -14.32 -6.48
C THR A 55 -18.66 -14.41 -6.27
N GLY A 56 -19.27 -13.41 -5.63
CA GLY A 56 -20.66 -13.44 -5.19
C GLY A 56 -20.87 -14.09 -3.82
N GLU A 57 -19.84 -14.77 -3.28
CA GLU A 57 -19.86 -15.34 -1.94
C GLU A 57 -19.17 -14.40 -0.94
N ARG A 58 -19.77 -14.27 0.25
CA ARG A 58 -19.22 -13.46 1.34
C ARG A 58 -17.81 -13.93 1.70
N ASP A 59 -16.89 -12.98 1.86
CA ASP A 59 -15.50 -13.23 2.27
C ASP A 59 -14.69 -14.16 1.32
N ARG A 60 -15.15 -14.34 0.08
CA ARG A 60 -14.46 -15.10 -0.97
C ARG A 60 -14.04 -14.25 -2.15
N THR A 61 -13.71 -12.97 -1.92
CA THR A 61 -13.19 -12.12 -2.98
C THR A 61 -11.77 -12.56 -3.32
N LEU A 62 -11.53 -12.95 -4.57
CA LEU A 62 -10.21 -13.37 -5.02
C LEU A 62 -9.24 -12.19 -5.01
N VAL A 63 -8.06 -12.40 -4.41
CA VAL A 63 -6.96 -11.43 -4.36
C VAL A 63 -5.87 -11.87 -5.32
N TYR A 64 -5.43 -10.97 -6.19
CA TYR A 64 -4.34 -11.19 -7.14
C TYR A 64 -3.07 -10.48 -6.65
N PRO A 65 -1.87 -10.94 -7.06
CA PRO A 65 -0.63 -10.27 -6.67
C PRO A 65 -0.61 -8.84 -7.22
N ALA A 66 0.10 -7.94 -6.52
CA ALA A 66 0.32 -6.59 -7.00
C ALA A 66 1.07 -6.65 -8.33
N ARG A 67 0.53 -6.07 -9.40
CA ARG A 67 1.21 -6.07 -10.71
C ARG A 67 1.85 -4.73 -11.03
N PHE A 68 1.18 -3.64 -10.68
CA PHE A 68 1.66 -2.30 -10.99
C PHE A 68 2.10 -1.57 -9.73
N ILE A 69 3.03 -0.63 -9.86
CA ILE A 69 3.42 0.26 -8.78
C ILE A 69 3.51 1.68 -9.32
N ILE A 70 2.92 2.61 -8.58
CA ILE A 70 3.15 4.04 -8.80
C ILE A 70 3.93 4.56 -7.60
N THR A 71 5.05 5.23 -7.85
CA THR A 71 5.83 5.92 -6.82
C THR A 71 5.68 7.43 -6.97
N LEU A 72 5.37 8.08 -5.86
CA LEU A 72 5.28 9.53 -5.73
C LEU A 72 6.46 10.05 -4.91
N LEU A 73 6.96 11.22 -5.30
CA LEU A 73 7.86 12.03 -4.51
C LEU A 73 7.07 12.78 -3.43
N LEU A 74 7.60 12.84 -2.21
CA LEU A 74 7.03 13.60 -1.11
C LEU A 74 7.91 14.83 -0.79
N PRO A 75 7.31 15.97 -0.38
CA PRO A 75 5.88 16.17 -0.07
C PRO A 75 4.98 16.48 -1.27
N GLU A 76 5.53 16.72 -2.47
CA GLU A 76 4.78 17.30 -3.60
C GLU A 76 3.70 16.36 -4.18
N GLY A 77 3.75 15.06 -3.86
CA GLY A 77 2.84 14.07 -4.43
C GLY A 77 3.07 13.80 -5.91
N ARG A 78 4.20 14.27 -6.47
CA ARG A 78 4.50 14.17 -7.90
C ARG A 78 4.83 12.72 -8.28
N PRO A 79 4.17 12.12 -9.28
CA PRO A 79 4.56 10.81 -9.79
C PRO A 79 5.97 10.85 -10.39
N VAL A 80 6.82 9.92 -9.97
CA VAL A 80 8.20 9.78 -10.44
C VAL A 80 8.49 8.43 -11.07
N GLU A 81 7.63 7.43 -10.84
CA GLU A 81 7.81 6.09 -11.38
C GLU A 81 6.45 5.39 -11.59
N PHE A 82 6.34 4.67 -12.70
CA PHE A 82 5.35 3.61 -12.92
C PHE A 82 6.08 2.34 -13.32
N ARG A 83 5.78 1.21 -12.66
CA ARG A 83 6.36 -0.11 -12.97
C ARG A 83 5.27 -1.14 -13.21
N ASP A 84 5.43 -1.95 -14.25
CA ASP A 84 4.77 -3.26 -14.40
C ASP A 84 5.74 -4.33 -13.92
N LEU A 85 5.42 -4.98 -12.80
CA LEU A 85 6.24 -6.02 -12.19
C LEU A 85 6.33 -7.27 -13.06
N SER A 86 5.43 -7.49 -14.02
CA SER A 86 5.58 -8.59 -14.99
C SER A 86 6.79 -8.42 -15.92
N LEU A 87 7.36 -7.21 -15.98
CA LEU A 87 8.57 -6.90 -16.75
C LEU A 87 9.84 -6.90 -15.88
N ASP A 88 9.72 -7.11 -14.57
CA ASP A 88 10.84 -7.11 -13.63
C ASP A 88 11.32 -8.56 -13.39
N PRO A 89 12.59 -8.89 -13.69
CA PRO A 89 13.13 -10.24 -13.53
C PRO A 89 12.98 -10.83 -12.12
N ARG A 90 12.89 -9.98 -11.09
CA ARG A 90 12.67 -10.43 -9.70
C ARG A 90 11.31 -11.10 -9.49
N PHE A 91 10.37 -10.87 -10.40
CA PHE A 91 9.01 -11.39 -10.36
C PHE A 91 8.69 -12.32 -11.54
N ALA A 92 9.71 -12.83 -12.26
CA ALA A 92 9.52 -13.69 -13.43
C ALA A 92 8.66 -14.94 -13.15
N GLU A 93 8.75 -15.49 -11.94
CA GLU A 93 7.99 -16.68 -11.51
C GLU A 93 6.57 -16.34 -10.98
N VAL A 94 6.19 -15.06 -10.92
CA VAL A 94 4.88 -14.64 -10.42
C VAL A 94 3.85 -14.67 -11.55
N ASN A 95 2.83 -15.50 -11.38
CA ASN A 95 1.69 -15.49 -12.30
C ASN A 95 0.64 -14.43 -11.87
N PHE A 96 0.69 -13.26 -12.50
CA PHE A 96 -0.21 -12.13 -12.20
C PHE A 96 -1.68 -12.36 -12.57
N GLU A 97 -1.99 -13.40 -13.34
CA GLU A 97 -3.36 -13.75 -13.75
C GLU A 97 -3.99 -14.85 -12.87
N LYS A 98 -3.27 -15.33 -11.84
CA LYS A 98 -3.80 -16.28 -10.86
C LYS A 98 -4.02 -15.61 -9.50
N PRO A 99 -5.14 -15.91 -8.81
CA PRO A 99 -5.34 -15.42 -7.46
C PRO A 99 -4.36 -16.08 -6.49
N VAL A 100 -3.87 -15.31 -5.53
CA VAL A 100 -2.94 -15.75 -4.48
C VAL A 100 -3.63 -15.93 -3.13
N GLY A 101 -4.87 -15.47 -2.98
CA GLY A 101 -5.63 -15.64 -1.74
C GLY A 101 -7.06 -15.13 -1.83
N LEU A 102 -7.71 -15.07 -0.67
CA LEU A 102 -9.08 -14.60 -0.50
C LEU A 102 -9.11 -13.43 0.48
N PHE A 103 -9.88 -12.42 0.12
CA PHE A 103 -10.32 -11.35 1.00
C PHE A 103 -11.75 -11.71 1.47
N ARG A 104 -12.03 -11.77 2.78
CA ARG A 104 -11.26 -11.24 3.93
C ARG A 104 -10.58 -12.35 4.74
N HIS A 105 -9.34 -12.15 5.14
CA HIS A 105 -8.65 -13.07 6.06
C HIS A 105 -9.23 -13.02 7.51
N PRO A 106 -9.06 -14.08 8.32
CA PRO A 106 -9.76 -14.24 9.60
C PRO A 106 -9.65 -13.07 10.58
N ALA A 107 -8.48 -12.44 10.68
CA ALA A 107 -8.24 -11.35 11.63
C ALA A 107 -9.11 -10.10 11.38
N ILE A 108 -9.65 -9.91 10.17
CA ILE A 108 -10.52 -8.77 9.82
C ILE A 108 -11.93 -9.20 9.38
N GLN A 109 -12.27 -10.49 9.42
CA GLN A 109 -13.60 -10.99 9.00
C GLN A 109 -14.74 -10.44 9.87
N HIS A 110 -14.45 -10.12 11.13
CA HIS A 110 -15.41 -9.56 12.07
C HIS A 110 -15.68 -8.06 11.83
N LEU A 111 -14.84 -7.38 11.04
CA LEU A 111 -15.04 -5.97 10.72
C LEU A 111 -16.15 -5.83 9.66
N ASP A 112 -16.91 -4.75 9.72
CA ASP A 112 -17.73 -4.31 8.60
C ASP A 112 -16.93 -3.36 7.69
N LYS A 113 -17.56 -2.87 6.62
CA LYS A 113 -16.91 -1.92 5.70
C LYS A 113 -16.43 -0.66 6.42
N LYS A 114 -17.27 -0.11 7.31
CA LYS A 114 -16.98 1.14 8.02
C LYS A 114 -15.80 0.97 8.99
N GLY A 115 -15.75 -0.14 9.72
CA GLY A 115 -14.65 -0.49 10.62
C GLY A 115 -13.34 -0.69 9.86
N TYR A 116 -13.38 -1.43 8.74
CA TYR A 116 -12.20 -1.58 7.88
C TYR A 116 -11.71 -0.23 7.33
N ASP A 117 -12.61 0.60 6.82
CA ASP A 117 -12.27 1.92 6.27
C ASP A 117 -11.71 2.86 7.35
N ALA A 118 -12.20 2.77 8.60
CA ALA A 118 -11.68 3.54 9.73
C ALA A 118 -10.23 3.16 10.06
N LEU A 119 -9.92 1.86 10.22
CA LEU A 119 -8.56 1.38 10.46
C LEU A 119 -7.61 1.75 9.32
N ARG A 120 -8.08 1.63 8.07
CA ARG A 120 -7.31 2.03 6.90
C ARG A 120 -7.04 3.53 6.88
N SER A 121 -8.02 4.35 7.22
CA SER A 121 -7.86 5.81 7.31
C SER A 121 -6.85 6.19 8.40
N GLU A 122 -6.89 5.51 9.55
CA GLU A 122 -5.93 5.69 10.64
C GLU A 122 -4.50 5.36 10.20
N LEU A 123 -4.30 4.21 9.54
CA LEU A 123 -3.01 3.83 8.97
C LEU A 123 -2.48 4.87 7.98
N LEU A 124 -3.33 5.39 7.09
CA LEU A 124 -2.94 6.43 6.13
C LEU A 124 -2.61 7.77 6.82
N GLY A 125 -3.25 8.07 7.96
CA GLY A 125 -2.88 9.19 8.82
C GLY A 125 -1.48 9.02 9.44
N LEU A 126 -1.13 7.80 9.87
CA LEU A 126 0.20 7.46 10.37
C LEU A 126 1.29 7.62 9.30
N TYR A 127 1.03 7.22 8.05
CA TYR A 127 1.96 7.52 6.94
C TYR A 127 2.19 9.02 6.76
N GLY A 128 1.14 9.85 6.90
CA GLY A 128 1.29 11.32 6.83
C GLY A 128 2.18 11.86 7.94
N ARG A 129 2.03 11.36 9.18
CA ARG A 129 2.89 11.72 10.32
C ARG A 129 4.33 11.24 10.16
N LEU A 130 4.52 10.03 9.66
CA LEU A 130 5.85 9.49 9.37
C LEU A 130 6.57 10.34 8.32
N ALA A 131 5.86 10.73 7.26
CA ALA A 131 6.42 11.59 6.23
C ALA A 131 6.77 12.98 6.77
N ASP A 132 5.92 13.58 7.60
CA ASP A 132 6.21 14.85 8.27
C ASP A 132 7.51 14.76 9.10
N ALA A 133 7.65 13.72 9.91
CA ALA A 133 8.86 13.48 10.72
C ALA A 133 10.12 13.33 9.87
N LEU A 134 10.03 12.58 8.75
CA LEU A 134 11.16 12.36 7.84
C LEU A 134 11.54 13.63 7.05
N LEU A 135 10.62 14.59 6.92
CA LEU A 135 10.85 15.89 6.29
C LEU A 135 11.28 16.99 7.29
N GLY A 136 11.62 16.61 8.53
CA GLY A 136 12.08 17.53 9.57
C GLY A 136 10.95 18.23 10.35
N GLY A 137 9.72 17.72 10.24
CA GLY A 137 8.55 18.15 11.01
C GLY A 137 8.51 17.56 12.42
N SER A 138 7.31 17.24 12.89
CA SER A 138 7.12 16.70 14.24
C SER A 138 7.71 15.29 14.37
N PRO A 139 8.31 14.92 15.52
CA PRO A 139 8.87 13.59 15.69
C PRO A 139 7.79 12.51 15.59
N PHE A 140 8.14 11.38 14.98
CA PHE A 140 7.31 10.18 14.95
C PHE A 140 7.59 9.35 16.19
N SER A 141 6.60 9.22 17.09
CA SER A 141 6.80 8.57 18.38
C SER A 141 6.91 7.04 18.26
N GLN A 142 7.41 6.40 19.31
CA GLN A 142 7.43 4.93 19.39
C GLN A 142 6.00 4.35 19.40
N GLU A 143 5.04 5.04 20.01
CA GLU A 143 3.62 4.66 20.00
C GLU A 143 3.04 4.71 18.58
N ASP A 144 3.40 5.73 17.80
CA ASP A 144 2.99 5.84 16.40
C ASP A 144 3.59 4.73 15.54
N GLU A 145 4.87 4.41 15.74
CA GLU A 145 5.53 3.29 15.06
C GLU A 145 4.88 1.94 15.39
N GLN A 146 4.62 1.70 16.68
CA GLN A 146 3.93 0.50 17.14
C GLN A 146 2.53 0.39 16.52
N ARG A 147 1.75 1.46 16.55
CA ARG A 147 0.39 1.49 16.00
C ARG A 147 0.40 1.28 14.48
N MET A 148 1.36 1.88 13.79
CA MET A 148 1.54 1.70 12.35
C MET A 148 1.88 0.24 12.02
N SER A 149 2.77 -0.38 12.79
CA SER A 149 3.12 -1.79 12.63
C SER A 149 1.93 -2.72 12.84
N GLU A 150 1.13 -2.46 13.89
CA GLU A 150 -0.09 -3.21 14.19
C GLU A 150 -1.12 -3.10 13.06
N LEU A 151 -1.43 -1.89 12.62
CA LEU A 151 -2.41 -1.65 11.56
C LEU A 151 -1.95 -2.19 10.22
N PHE A 152 -0.67 -2.03 9.87
CA PHE A 152 -0.12 -2.55 8.63
C PHE A 152 -0.17 -4.09 8.60
N SER A 153 0.21 -4.73 9.70
CA SER A 153 0.16 -6.19 9.83
C SER A 153 -1.27 -6.73 9.83
N LEU A 154 -2.21 -6.02 10.46
CA LEU A 154 -3.63 -6.40 10.51
C LEU A 154 -4.34 -6.24 9.16
N LEU A 155 -4.05 -5.16 8.42
CA LEU A 155 -4.79 -4.83 7.19
C LEU A 155 -4.20 -5.49 5.94
N LEU A 156 -2.94 -5.91 5.96
CA LEU A 156 -2.33 -6.57 4.82
C LEU A 156 -2.83 -8.01 4.71
N GLU A 157 -3.40 -8.36 3.55
CA GLU A 157 -3.78 -9.76 3.29
C GLU A 157 -2.55 -10.68 3.35
N PRO A 158 -2.58 -11.78 4.13
CA PRO A 158 -1.44 -12.67 4.29
C PRO A 158 -0.88 -13.21 2.96
N SER A 159 -1.75 -13.46 1.98
CA SER A 159 -1.36 -13.89 0.64
C SER A 159 -0.53 -12.87 -0.15
N LEU A 160 -0.55 -11.60 0.26
CA LEU A 160 0.23 -10.53 -0.36
C LEU A 160 1.58 -10.31 0.34
N LEU A 161 1.83 -10.94 1.49
CA LEU A 161 3.10 -10.79 2.21
C LEU A 161 4.34 -11.09 1.35
N PRO A 162 4.38 -12.17 0.53
CA PRO A 162 5.56 -12.46 -0.29
C PRO A 162 5.88 -11.34 -1.27
N ILE A 163 4.86 -10.80 -1.95
CA ILE A 163 5.07 -9.73 -2.92
C ILE A 163 5.47 -8.42 -2.22
N TYR A 164 4.84 -8.07 -1.10
CA TYR A 164 5.22 -6.89 -0.32
C TYR A 164 6.66 -6.94 0.19
N ARG A 165 7.12 -8.10 0.68
CA ARG A 165 8.52 -8.30 1.10
C ARG A 165 9.51 -8.18 -0.06
N ALA A 166 9.14 -8.67 -1.25
CA ALA A 166 9.97 -8.54 -2.44
C ALA A 166 10.02 -7.08 -2.97
N LEU A 167 9.00 -6.28 -2.70
CA LEU A 167 8.96 -4.86 -3.06
C LEU A 167 9.83 -3.99 -2.18
N ASP A 168 9.76 -4.18 -0.86
CA ASP A 168 10.57 -3.44 0.10
C ASP A 168 10.77 -4.27 1.38
N ALA A 169 11.90 -4.97 1.42
CA ALA A 169 12.22 -5.86 2.53
C ALA A 169 12.51 -5.10 3.83
N ASP A 170 13.06 -3.89 3.75
CA ASP A 170 13.42 -3.10 4.93
C ASP A 170 12.17 -2.46 5.55
N PHE A 171 11.28 -1.89 4.73
CA PHE A 171 9.98 -1.42 5.19
C PHE A 171 9.19 -2.56 5.84
N CYS A 172 9.12 -3.70 5.17
CA CYS A 172 8.45 -4.89 5.70
C CYS A 172 9.09 -5.38 6.99
N ARG A 173 10.41 -5.39 7.11
CA ARG A 173 11.11 -5.79 8.35
C ARG A 173 10.78 -4.85 9.50
N LYS A 174 10.61 -3.56 9.22
CA LYS A 174 10.28 -2.53 10.21
C LYS A 174 8.82 -2.63 10.67
N PHE A 175 7.87 -2.75 9.74
CA PHE A 175 6.44 -2.59 10.04
C PHE A 175 5.62 -3.88 10.06
N LEU A 176 6.08 -4.98 9.46
CA LEU A 176 5.43 -6.27 9.68
C LEU A 176 5.93 -6.87 10.98
N ARG A 177 5.00 -7.10 11.91
CA ARG A 177 5.32 -7.93 13.08
C ARG A 177 5.68 -9.32 12.58
N ARG A 178 6.75 -9.90 13.13
CA ARG A 178 6.96 -11.34 13.04
C ARG A 178 5.78 -11.96 13.78
N GLY A 179 4.90 -12.64 13.05
CA GLY A 179 4.00 -13.58 13.71
C GLY A 179 4.88 -14.56 14.46
N GLU A 180 4.63 -14.70 15.76
CA GLU A 180 5.09 -15.85 16.54
C GLU A 180 4.50 -17.14 15.97
#